data_AF-A0AAJ1JRK5-F1
#
_entry.id   AF-A0AAJ1JRK5-F1
#
_cell.length_a   1.000
_cell.length_b   1.000
_cell.length_c   1.000
_cell.angle_alpha   90.00
_cell.angle_beta   90.00
_cell.angle_gamma   90.00
#
_symmetry.space_group_name_H-M   'P 1'
#
loop_
_entity.id
_entity.type
_entity.pdbx_description
1 polymer ?
#
loop_
_entity_poly.entity_id
_entity_poly.type
_entity_poly.pdbx_seq_one_letter_code
_entity_poly.pdbx_strand_id
1 'polypeptide(L)'
;MSLKNIIYIDYEKVYSLSSQLFEGITQSALQHKESTLSNSDAIEVKAQHKSSESSDTQKLSTIINPHDYHYLKFEEELYSRGIITDINTSIPFEKINPSSFVKVKCQVQFNDYEKLKDTSKRFAEISYAINYVHKTDDIDTLAQLLKELKPKSSEYTLIKQKQSELMKELDDLVSDTKKKFFDKLSLVLDYAYGTEIEISQELHNVKFTSFLIREFLKTSPEMFVKLHSRRSASEFSVVGIITRPPKSPEMDDREERIIDGIRSAAWNMNDALFDLESTFCAPDSNEYFIEPIALYHEL
;
A
#
# COMPACT_ATOMS: atom_id res chain seq x y z
N MET A 1 -9.00 21.69 -15.34
CA MET A 1 -8.57 20.32 -15.04
C MET A 1 -7.09 20.34 -14.73
N SER A 2 -6.68 19.92 -13.53
CA SER A 2 -5.29 19.56 -13.26
C SER A 2 -5.02 18.19 -13.87
N LEU A 3 -3.79 17.98 -14.35
CA LEU A 3 -3.36 16.71 -14.91
C LEU A 3 -3.14 15.72 -13.75
N LYS A 4 -3.66 14.49 -13.89
CA LYS A 4 -3.55 13.46 -12.85
C LYS A 4 -2.57 12.38 -13.26
N ASN A 5 -1.56 12.15 -12.41
CA ASN A 5 -0.71 10.97 -12.52
C ASN A 5 -1.31 9.85 -11.66
N ILE A 6 -2.05 8.94 -12.30
CA ILE A 6 -2.80 7.90 -11.58
C ILE A 6 -1.92 6.67 -11.32
N ILE A 7 -1.86 6.25 -10.05
CA ILE A 7 -0.98 5.20 -9.54
C ILE A 7 -1.73 3.90 -9.27
N TYR A 8 -3.00 4.00 -8.86
CA TYR A 8 -3.89 2.87 -8.58
C TYR A 8 -5.27 3.16 -9.16
N ILE A 9 -5.90 2.16 -9.79
CA ILE A 9 -7.32 2.19 -10.18
C ILE A 9 -7.92 0.79 -10.02
N ASP A 10 -8.93 0.67 -9.17
CA ASP A 10 -9.82 -0.49 -9.15
C ASP A 10 -10.82 -0.38 -10.32
N TYR A 11 -10.39 -0.83 -11.50
CA TYR A 11 -11.18 -0.66 -12.72
C TYR A 11 -12.48 -1.47 -12.68
N GLU A 12 -12.51 -2.58 -11.94
CA GLU A 12 -13.72 -3.40 -11.80
C GLU A 12 -14.80 -2.63 -11.05
N LYS A 13 -14.43 -1.95 -9.95
CA LYS A 13 -15.35 -1.04 -9.24
C LYS A 13 -15.74 0.15 -10.08
N VAL A 14 -14.80 0.77 -10.79
CA VAL A 14 -15.11 1.89 -11.69
C VAL A 14 -16.21 1.47 -12.66
N TYR A 15 -16.09 0.30 -13.30
CA TYR A 15 -17.12 -0.17 -14.24
C TYR A 15 -18.45 -0.52 -13.56
N SER A 16 -18.42 -1.24 -12.43
CA SER A 16 -19.63 -1.65 -11.69
C SER A 16 -20.41 -0.45 -11.11
N LEU A 17 -19.71 0.54 -10.57
CA LEU A 17 -20.33 1.75 -10.03
C LEU A 17 -20.75 2.70 -11.16
N SER A 18 -19.97 2.78 -12.24
CA SER A 18 -20.35 3.53 -13.43
C SER A 18 -21.66 3.02 -14.02
N SER A 19 -21.86 1.70 -14.16
CA SER A 19 -23.12 1.18 -14.72
C SER A 19 -24.33 1.65 -13.91
N GLN A 20 -24.24 1.64 -12.58
CA GLN A 20 -25.31 2.13 -11.69
C GLN A 20 -25.52 3.65 -11.78
N LEU A 21 -24.44 4.42 -11.88
CA LEU A 21 -24.52 5.88 -12.02
C LEU A 21 -25.11 6.29 -13.37
N PHE A 22 -24.72 5.61 -14.45
CA PHE A 22 -25.08 5.94 -15.83
C PHE A 22 -26.33 5.22 -16.35
N GLU A 23 -26.82 4.15 -15.72
CA GLU A 23 -28.06 3.45 -16.13
C GLU A 23 -29.29 4.38 -16.08
N GLY A 24 -29.28 5.42 -15.25
CA GLY A 24 -30.30 6.49 -15.25
C GLY A 24 -30.25 7.46 -16.44
N ILE A 25 -29.19 7.44 -17.27
CA ILE A 25 -28.99 8.34 -18.43
C ILE A 25 -29.43 7.69 -19.76
N THR A 26 -29.85 6.42 -19.74
CA THR A 26 -30.03 5.59 -20.94
C THR A 26 -31.29 5.83 -21.80
N GLN A 27 -32.04 6.93 -21.66
CA GLN A 27 -33.11 7.24 -22.64
C GLN A 27 -33.18 8.65 -23.22
N SER A 28 -32.62 9.69 -22.60
CA SER A 28 -32.89 11.07 -23.04
C SER A 28 -31.70 11.84 -23.61
N ALA A 29 -30.45 11.42 -23.38
CA ALA A 29 -29.27 12.17 -23.83
C ALA A 29 -28.35 11.43 -24.82
N LEU A 30 -28.47 10.10 -24.95
CA LEU A 30 -27.55 9.27 -25.75
C LEU A 30 -27.89 9.19 -27.25
N GLN A 31 -28.97 9.85 -27.73
CA GLN A 31 -29.22 9.95 -29.18
C GLN A 31 -28.34 10.99 -29.90
N HIS A 32 -27.58 11.81 -29.19
CA HIS A 32 -26.72 12.83 -29.81
C HIS A 32 -25.35 12.95 -29.13
N LYS A 33 -24.52 11.90 -29.23
CA LYS A 33 -23.06 11.95 -29.46
C LYS A 33 -22.40 10.64 -29.06
N GLU A 34 -22.01 9.89 -30.09
CA GLU A 34 -20.79 9.10 -30.26
C GLU A 34 -20.28 8.13 -29.17
N SER A 35 -19.84 6.97 -29.68
CA SER A 35 -18.98 5.94 -29.09
C SER A 35 -19.56 5.13 -27.93
N THR A 36 -20.14 4.01 -28.33
CA THR A 36 -20.40 2.80 -27.56
C THR A 36 -19.20 2.39 -26.69
N LEU A 37 -19.42 2.43 -25.38
CA LEU A 37 -18.64 1.84 -24.30
C LEU A 37 -18.22 0.38 -24.61
N SER A 38 -17.10 0.21 -25.31
CA SER A 38 -16.46 -1.09 -25.55
C SER A 38 -14.95 -0.88 -25.64
N ASN A 39 -14.18 -1.91 -25.28
CA ASN A 39 -12.71 -1.94 -25.26
C ASN A 39 -12.01 -1.69 -26.63
N SER A 40 -12.67 -1.05 -27.59
CA SER A 40 -12.18 -0.76 -28.94
C SER A 40 -11.85 0.71 -29.20
N ASP A 41 -12.04 1.62 -28.24
CA ASP A 41 -11.82 3.05 -28.46
C ASP A 41 -10.36 3.47 -28.25
N ALA A 42 -9.48 2.97 -29.12
CA ALA A 42 -8.22 3.64 -29.41
C ALA A 42 -8.55 4.91 -30.21
N ILE A 43 -8.23 6.09 -29.66
CA ILE A 43 -8.45 7.38 -30.34
C ILE A 43 -7.53 7.46 -31.57
N GLU A 44 -8.11 7.45 -32.79
CA GLU A 44 -7.39 7.71 -34.03
C GLU A 44 -7.02 9.20 -34.14
N VAL A 45 -5.74 9.53 -33.98
CA VAL A 45 -5.21 10.83 -34.39
C VAL A 45 -4.65 10.71 -35.80
N LYS A 46 -5.36 11.23 -36.80
CA LYS A 46 -4.87 11.30 -38.19
C LYS A 46 -3.80 12.37 -38.34
N ALA A 47 -2.53 11.98 -38.30
CA ALA A 47 -1.44 12.82 -38.80
C ALA A 47 -1.48 12.82 -40.34
N GLN A 48 -1.73 13.98 -40.95
CA GLN A 48 -1.63 14.15 -42.40
C GLN A 48 -0.15 14.18 -42.82
N HIS A 49 0.38 13.05 -43.26
CA HIS A 49 1.60 13.02 -44.07
C HIS A 49 1.25 12.65 -45.50
N LYS A 50 1.45 13.62 -46.42
CA LYS A 50 1.50 13.38 -47.87
C LYS A 50 2.85 12.77 -48.21
N SER A 51 2.92 11.48 -48.44
CA SER A 51 3.87 10.88 -49.39
C SER A 51 3.51 9.43 -49.69
N SER A 52 3.71 9.11 -50.96
CA SER A 52 3.30 7.93 -51.69
C SER A 52 4.02 6.63 -51.29
N GLU A 53 3.35 5.53 -51.62
CA GLU A 53 3.87 4.17 -51.85
C GLU A 53 4.25 3.29 -50.65
N SER A 54 3.79 2.04 -50.75
CA SER A 54 3.96 0.87 -49.88
C SER A 54 3.17 0.86 -48.56
N SER A 55 2.18 -0.02 -48.53
CA SER A 55 1.31 -0.34 -47.42
C SER A 55 2.06 -1.14 -46.35
N ASP A 56 2.63 -0.43 -45.39
CA ASP A 56 2.86 -0.95 -44.03
C ASP A 56 2.47 0.15 -43.06
N THR A 57 1.16 0.26 -42.81
CA THR A 57 0.63 1.06 -41.70
C THR A 57 1.02 0.38 -40.40
N GLN A 58 2.22 0.66 -39.90
CA GLN A 58 2.54 0.43 -38.50
C GLN A 58 1.60 1.29 -37.66
N LYS A 59 0.57 0.63 -37.12
CA LYS A 59 -0.37 1.18 -36.15
C LYS A 59 0.41 1.58 -34.89
N LEU A 60 0.84 2.83 -34.79
CA LEU A 60 1.18 3.41 -33.50
C LEU A 60 -0.12 3.82 -32.80
N SER A 61 -0.77 2.86 -32.15
CA SER A 61 -1.79 3.17 -31.15
C SER A 61 -1.08 3.72 -29.92
N THR A 62 -1.21 5.01 -29.65
CA THR A 62 -1.00 5.52 -28.28
C THR A 62 -2.17 4.95 -27.47
N ILE A 63 -1.96 3.84 -26.80
CA ILE A 63 -2.97 3.24 -25.92
C ILE A 63 -3.10 4.22 -24.75
N ILE A 64 -4.04 5.16 -24.86
CA ILE A 64 -4.63 5.78 -23.67
C ILE A 64 -5.20 4.58 -22.92
N ASN A 65 -4.66 4.30 -21.73
CA ASN A 65 -5.17 3.20 -20.92
C ASN A 65 -6.67 3.47 -20.71
N PRO A 66 -7.59 2.65 -21.26
CA PRO A 66 -9.02 2.95 -21.26
C PRO A 66 -9.52 3.18 -19.82
N HIS A 67 -8.94 2.48 -18.85
CA HIS A 67 -9.27 2.61 -17.44
C HIS A 67 -9.07 4.02 -16.87
N ASP A 68 -8.05 4.75 -17.32
CA ASP A 68 -7.75 6.10 -16.84
C ASP A 68 -8.84 7.07 -17.29
N TYR A 69 -9.19 6.99 -18.57
CA TYR A 69 -10.24 7.82 -19.14
C TYR A 69 -11.60 7.52 -18.53
N HIS A 70 -11.93 6.24 -18.32
CA HIS A 70 -13.17 5.84 -17.64
C HIS A 70 -13.21 6.34 -16.20
N TYR A 71 -12.10 6.24 -15.47
CA TYR A 71 -12.01 6.76 -14.11
C TYR A 71 -12.22 8.28 -14.06
N LEU A 72 -11.60 9.04 -14.95
CA LEU A 72 -11.77 10.51 -14.99
C LEU A 72 -13.24 10.91 -15.20
N LYS A 73 -13.93 10.25 -16.15
CA LYS A 73 -15.37 10.45 -16.37
C LYS A 73 -16.21 10.07 -15.16
N PHE A 74 -15.89 8.96 -14.53
CA PHE A 74 -16.58 8.49 -13.33
C PHE A 74 -16.46 9.52 -12.20
N GLU A 75 -15.24 9.98 -11.91
CA GLU A 75 -14.98 10.97 -10.87
C GLU A 75 -15.67 12.31 -11.17
N GLU A 76 -15.63 12.79 -12.42
CA GLU A 76 -16.37 13.98 -12.85
C GLU A 76 -17.87 13.86 -12.58
N GLU A 77 -18.46 12.69 -12.84
CA GLU A 77 -19.88 12.43 -12.60
C GLU A 77 -20.21 12.36 -11.10
N LEU A 78 -19.30 11.84 -10.26
CA LEU A 78 -19.47 11.90 -8.82
C LEU A 78 -19.56 13.35 -8.32
N TYR A 79 -18.72 14.23 -8.86
CA TYR A 79 -18.76 15.67 -8.53
C TYR A 79 -20.00 16.36 -9.12
N SER A 80 -20.37 16.06 -10.37
CA SER A 80 -21.52 16.69 -11.04
C SER A 80 -22.83 16.45 -10.27
N ARG A 81 -22.95 15.29 -9.61
CA ARG A 81 -24.10 14.91 -8.78
C ARG A 81 -23.98 15.29 -7.30
N GLY A 82 -22.83 15.82 -6.88
CA GLY A 82 -22.58 16.19 -5.48
C GLY A 82 -22.58 14.99 -4.51
N ILE A 83 -22.23 13.79 -4.98
CA ILE A 83 -22.22 12.56 -4.17
C ILE A 83 -20.85 12.25 -3.57
N ILE A 84 -19.78 12.86 -4.07
CA ILE A 84 -18.44 12.81 -3.49
C ILE A 84 -18.19 14.02 -2.59
N THR A 85 -17.58 13.77 -1.43
CA THR A 85 -17.17 14.82 -0.50
C THR A 85 -15.65 14.93 -0.47
N ASP A 86 -15.13 16.13 -0.72
CA ASP A 86 -13.71 16.44 -0.47
C ASP A 86 -13.48 16.59 1.03
N ILE A 87 -12.73 15.65 1.59
CA ILE A 87 -12.30 15.73 2.99
C ILE A 87 -11.15 16.72 3.07
N ASN A 88 -11.48 17.92 3.52
CA ASN A 88 -10.53 18.99 3.79
C ASN A 88 -10.51 19.34 5.28
N THR A 89 -9.68 20.32 5.63
CA THR A 89 -9.39 20.83 6.97
C THR A 89 -10.59 21.21 7.86
N SER A 90 -11.82 21.21 7.33
CA SER A 90 -12.97 21.91 7.91
C SER A 90 -14.13 21.00 8.36
N ILE A 91 -14.09 19.68 8.09
CA ILE A 91 -15.21 18.78 8.38
C ILE A 91 -15.04 18.17 9.78
N PRO A 92 -15.94 18.44 10.73
CA PRO A 92 -15.96 17.73 12.00
C PRO A 92 -16.15 16.24 11.74
N PHE A 93 -15.33 15.43 12.40
CA PHE A 93 -15.34 13.97 12.39
C PHE A 93 -16.74 13.34 12.37
N GLU A 94 -17.63 13.83 13.23
CA GLU A 94 -19.01 13.36 13.38
C GLU A 94 -19.90 13.53 12.13
N LYS A 95 -19.45 14.29 11.14
CA LYS A 95 -20.18 14.57 9.90
C LYS A 95 -19.76 13.70 8.72
N ILE A 96 -18.76 12.83 8.87
CA ILE A 96 -18.37 11.89 7.82
C ILE A 96 -19.34 10.71 7.85
N ASN A 97 -20.27 10.69 6.89
CA ASN A 97 -21.25 9.62 6.77
C ASN A 97 -20.57 8.31 6.34
N PRO A 98 -20.84 7.18 7.03
CA PRO A 98 -20.52 5.86 6.50
C PRO A 98 -21.13 5.66 5.11
N SER A 99 -20.47 4.88 4.26
CA SER A 99 -20.91 4.56 2.90
C SER A 99 -20.99 5.76 1.94
N SER A 100 -20.32 6.88 2.26
CA SER A 100 -20.19 8.02 1.36
C SER A 100 -18.94 7.93 0.49
N PHE A 101 -19.02 8.48 -0.73
CA PHE A 101 -17.84 8.71 -1.55
C PHE A 101 -17.04 9.86 -0.98
N VAL A 102 -15.74 9.66 -0.83
CA VAL A 102 -14.82 10.65 -0.30
C VAL A 102 -13.60 10.79 -1.19
N LYS A 103 -13.03 12.00 -1.19
CA LYS A 103 -11.67 12.26 -1.66
C LYS A 103 -10.84 12.81 -0.50
N VAL A 104 -9.76 12.13 -0.17
CA VAL A 104 -8.79 12.58 0.83
C VAL A 104 -7.49 12.96 0.14
N LYS A 105 -7.03 14.19 0.34
CA LYS A 105 -5.76 14.68 -0.22
C LYS A 105 -4.78 14.99 0.91
N CYS A 106 -3.73 14.19 1.02
CA CYS A 106 -2.66 14.35 2.02
C CYS A 106 -1.44 13.50 1.66
N GLN A 107 -0.33 13.69 2.39
CA GLN A 107 0.81 12.77 2.36
C GLN A 107 0.38 11.36 2.75
N VAL A 108 1.03 10.37 2.15
CA VAL A 108 0.72 8.95 2.33
C VAL A 108 1.87 8.27 3.05
N GLN A 109 1.53 7.46 4.06
CA GLN A 109 2.39 6.40 4.55
C GLN A 109 2.03 5.10 3.84
N PHE A 110 3.04 4.42 3.29
CA PHE A 110 2.92 3.22 2.48
C PHE A 110 3.48 2.01 3.23
N ASN A 111 2.59 1.12 3.64
CA ASN A 111 2.85 -0.06 4.44
C ASN A 111 2.71 -1.31 3.56
N ASP A 112 3.86 -1.90 3.22
CA ASP A 112 3.93 -3.16 2.45
C ASP A 112 4.27 -4.29 3.43
N TYR A 113 3.24 -4.99 3.89
CA TYR A 113 3.37 -6.07 4.87
C TYR A 113 4.04 -7.32 4.31
N GLU A 114 3.87 -7.60 3.01
CA GLU A 114 4.59 -8.67 2.33
C GLU A 114 6.11 -8.42 2.39
N LYS A 115 6.53 -7.18 2.09
CA LYS A 115 7.93 -6.79 2.21
C LYS A 115 8.41 -6.80 3.66
N LEU A 116 7.57 -6.41 4.61
CA LEU A 116 7.90 -6.41 6.03
C LEU A 116 8.09 -7.85 6.57
N LYS A 117 7.22 -8.79 6.16
CA LYS A 117 7.33 -10.21 6.45
C LYS A 117 8.65 -10.78 5.93
N ASP A 118 8.93 -10.57 4.64
CA ASP A 118 10.16 -11.06 4.01
C ASP A 118 11.42 -10.47 4.65
N THR A 119 11.38 -9.18 4.99
CA THR A 119 12.48 -8.49 5.66
C THR A 119 12.67 -9.02 7.07
N SER A 120 11.58 -9.25 7.81
CA SER A 120 11.62 -9.82 9.16
C SER A 120 12.26 -11.21 9.12
N LYS A 121 11.78 -12.10 8.25
CA LYS A 121 12.34 -13.46 8.10
C LYS A 121 13.85 -13.48 7.85
N ARG A 122 14.36 -12.50 7.12
CA ARG A 122 15.79 -12.40 6.74
C ARG A 122 16.56 -11.37 7.55
N PHE A 123 15.96 -10.81 8.60
CA PHE A 123 16.50 -9.62 9.25
C PHE A 123 17.90 -9.83 9.82
N ALA A 124 18.12 -10.98 10.47
CA ALA A 124 19.42 -11.33 11.05
C ALA A 124 20.52 -11.40 9.98
N GLU A 125 20.24 -12.03 8.85
CA GLU A 125 21.18 -12.17 7.72
C GLU A 125 21.46 -10.83 7.04
N ILE A 126 20.41 -10.03 6.81
CA ILE A 126 20.53 -8.69 6.22
C ILE A 126 21.36 -7.80 7.15
N SER A 127 21.06 -7.82 8.45
CA SER A 127 21.78 -7.04 9.46
C SER A 127 23.26 -7.43 9.52
N TYR A 128 23.55 -8.74 9.50
CA TYR A 128 24.93 -9.24 9.42
C TYR A 128 25.62 -8.73 8.16
N ALA A 129 25.01 -8.90 6.99
CA ALA A 129 25.62 -8.51 5.72
C ALA A 129 25.92 -7.00 5.66
N ILE A 130 24.98 -6.15 6.09
CA ILE A 130 25.17 -4.70 6.16
C ILE A 130 26.33 -4.35 7.11
N ASN A 131 26.33 -4.92 8.32
CA ASN A 131 27.38 -4.63 9.30
C ASN A 131 28.75 -5.15 8.87
N TYR A 132 28.78 -6.32 8.23
CA TYR A 132 30.01 -6.88 7.67
C TYR A 132 30.58 -5.95 6.60
N VAL A 133 29.77 -5.51 5.64
CA VAL A 133 30.20 -4.56 4.60
C VAL A 133 30.75 -3.28 5.23
N HIS A 134 30.06 -2.70 6.23
CA HIS A 134 30.51 -1.51 6.92
C HIS A 134 31.81 -1.69 7.73
N LYS A 135 32.10 -2.90 8.22
CA LYS A 135 33.29 -3.21 9.04
C LYS A 135 34.42 -3.89 8.25
N THR A 136 34.28 -4.05 6.93
CA THR A 136 35.24 -4.83 6.12
C THR A 136 36.66 -4.24 6.21
N ASP A 137 36.79 -2.92 6.10
CA ASP A 137 38.09 -2.24 6.17
C ASP A 137 38.77 -2.42 7.55
N ASP A 138 38.00 -2.38 8.63
CA ASP A 138 38.51 -2.64 9.99
C ASP A 138 38.96 -4.09 10.15
N ILE A 139 38.19 -5.04 9.63
CA ILE A 139 38.52 -6.47 9.64
C ILE A 139 39.84 -6.72 8.91
N ASP A 140 39.99 -6.15 7.72
CA ASP A 140 41.18 -6.31 6.89
C ASP A 140 42.40 -5.65 7.52
N THR A 141 42.23 -4.45 8.08
CA THR A 141 43.29 -3.72 8.80
C THR A 141 43.79 -4.53 10.00
N LEU A 142 42.88 -5.04 10.83
CA LEU A 142 43.24 -5.88 11.98
C LEU A 142 43.94 -7.18 11.52
N ALA A 143 43.47 -7.80 10.43
CA ALA A 143 44.08 -9.00 9.86
C ALA A 143 45.50 -8.73 9.32
N GLN A 144 45.75 -7.57 8.72
CA GLN A 144 47.07 -7.18 8.25
C GLN A 144 48.03 -6.91 9.41
N LEU A 145 47.60 -6.15 10.42
CA LEU A 145 48.40 -5.88 11.62
C LEU A 145 48.82 -7.19 12.32
N LEU A 146 47.93 -8.19 12.39
CA LEU A 146 48.26 -9.50 12.96
C LEU A 146 49.32 -10.29 12.18
N LYS A 147 49.48 -10.04 10.87
CA LYS A 147 50.53 -10.66 10.05
C LYS A 147 51.90 -10.02 10.27
N GLU A 148 51.93 -8.72 10.56
CA GLU A 148 53.15 -7.95 10.77
C GLU A 148 53.70 -8.08 12.21
N LEU A 149 52.81 -8.32 13.18
CA LEU A 149 53.15 -8.45 14.59
C LEU A 149 53.74 -9.83 14.94
N LYS A 150 54.71 -9.84 15.86
CA LYS A 150 55.25 -11.09 16.42
C LYS A 150 54.16 -11.81 17.24
N PRO A 151 53.93 -13.12 17.00
CA PRO A 151 52.99 -13.90 17.79
C PRO A 151 53.31 -13.84 19.29
N LYS A 152 52.25 -13.72 20.12
CA LYS A 152 52.33 -13.63 21.59
C LYS A 152 52.97 -12.35 22.16
N SER A 153 53.24 -11.33 21.33
CA SER A 153 53.51 -9.99 21.86
C SER A 153 52.26 -9.41 22.55
N SER A 154 52.47 -8.43 23.42
CA SER A 154 51.37 -7.69 24.08
C SER A 154 50.45 -7.04 23.04
N GLU A 155 51.03 -6.39 22.04
CA GLU A 155 50.32 -5.76 20.92
C GLU A 155 49.53 -6.78 20.09
N TYR A 156 50.14 -7.92 19.74
CA TYR A 156 49.45 -8.99 19.03
C TYR A 156 48.21 -9.47 19.79
N THR A 157 48.33 -9.64 21.11
CA THR A 157 47.23 -10.10 21.96
C THR A 157 46.09 -9.09 21.98
N LEU A 158 46.41 -7.79 22.07
CA LEU A 158 45.42 -6.71 22.04
C LEU A 158 44.68 -6.63 20.69
N ILE A 159 45.40 -6.66 19.57
CA ILE A 159 44.79 -6.61 18.24
C ILE A 159 43.94 -7.86 17.99
N LYS A 160 44.41 -9.03 18.42
CA LYS A 160 43.64 -10.28 18.32
C LYS A 160 42.36 -10.23 19.15
N GLN A 161 42.41 -9.64 20.35
CA GLN A 161 41.23 -9.43 21.17
C GLN A 161 40.22 -8.52 20.47
N LYS A 162 40.66 -7.37 19.94
CA LYS A 162 39.80 -6.45 19.17
C LYS A 162 39.15 -7.13 17.97
N GLN A 163 39.91 -7.91 17.21
CA GLN A 163 39.37 -8.69 16.09
C GLN A 163 38.32 -9.70 16.56
N SER A 164 38.59 -10.40 17.67
CA SER A 164 37.64 -11.36 18.25
C SER A 164 36.37 -10.69 18.78
N GLU A 165 36.47 -9.50 19.38
CA GLU A 165 35.33 -8.72 19.85
C GLU A 165 34.47 -8.28 18.68
N LEU A 166 35.08 -7.74 17.62
CA LEU A 166 34.39 -7.32 16.40
C LEU A 166 33.67 -8.50 15.71
N MET A 167 34.34 -9.65 15.60
CA MET A 167 33.71 -10.86 15.04
C MET A 167 32.56 -11.36 15.92
N LYS A 168 32.72 -11.32 17.24
CA LYS A 168 31.66 -11.71 18.18
C LYS A 168 30.44 -10.80 18.09
N GLU A 169 30.64 -9.49 17.90
CA GLU A 169 29.54 -8.56 17.64
C GLU A 169 28.77 -8.92 16.37
N LEU A 170 29.47 -9.29 15.30
CA LEU A 170 28.84 -9.74 14.05
C LEU A 170 28.08 -11.06 14.24
N ASP A 171 28.70 -12.04 14.89
CA ASP A 171 28.07 -13.34 15.16
C ASP A 171 26.82 -13.21 16.05
N ASP A 172 26.82 -12.26 17.00
CA ASP A 172 25.66 -12.00 17.85
C ASP A 172 24.44 -11.49 17.04
N LEU A 173 24.64 -10.83 15.90
CA LEU A 173 23.54 -10.42 15.00
C LEU A 173 22.78 -11.62 14.41
N VAL A 174 23.46 -12.76 14.28
CA VAL A 174 22.91 -14.01 13.70
C VAL A 174 22.79 -15.13 14.72
N SER A 175 22.76 -14.78 16.01
CA SER A 175 22.50 -15.72 17.10
C SER A 175 21.15 -16.42 16.93
N ASP A 176 21.06 -17.67 17.39
CA ASP A 176 19.84 -18.49 17.28
C ASP A 176 18.64 -17.80 17.93
N THR A 177 18.84 -17.10 19.05
CA THR A 177 17.78 -16.34 19.72
C THR A 177 17.25 -15.21 18.83
N LYS A 178 18.12 -14.43 18.17
CA LYS A 178 17.67 -13.35 17.27
C LYS A 178 17.00 -13.91 16.02
N LYS A 179 17.57 -14.93 15.39
CA LYS A 179 16.94 -15.62 14.25
C LYS A 179 15.54 -16.11 14.62
N LYS A 180 15.41 -16.82 15.74
CA LYS A 180 14.13 -17.33 16.22
C LYS A 180 13.13 -16.21 16.52
N PHE A 181 13.56 -15.10 17.11
CA PHE A 181 12.68 -13.95 17.32
C PHE A 181 12.09 -13.44 16.00
N PHE A 182 12.95 -13.21 15.00
CA PHE A 182 12.55 -12.67 13.71
C PHE A 182 11.74 -13.68 12.87
N ASP A 183 12.02 -14.98 12.97
CA ASP A 183 11.20 -16.04 12.39
C ASP A 183 9.79 -16.05 12.98
N LYS A 184 9.66 -15.88 14.31
CA LYS A 184 8.36 -15.81 14.97
C LYS A 184 7.63 -14.52 14.66
N LEU A 185 8.34 -13.39 14.57
CA LEU A 185 7.74 -12.13 14.13
C LEU A 185 7.21 -12.24 12.69
N SER A 186 7.99 -12.84 11.78
CA SER A 186 7.54 -13.09 10.41
C SER A 186 6.28 -13.95 10.36
N LEU A 187 6.16 -14.96 11.24
CA LEU A 187 4.97 -15.80 11.33
C LEU A 187 3.74 -15.02 11.81
N VAL A 188 3.92 -14.12 12.79
CA VAL A 188 2.84 -13.24 13.25
C VAL A 188 2.38 -12.30 12.14
N LEU A 189 3.32 -11.70 11.41
CA LEU A 189 3.00 -10.81 10.28
C LEU A 189 2.28 -11.55 9.15
N ASP A 190 2.70 -12.79 8.84
CA ASP A 190 2.07 -13.64 7.82
C ASP A 190 0.63 -14.01 8.16
N TYR A 191 0.35 -14.19 9.46
CA TYR A 191 -1.00 -14.46 9.94
C TYR A 191 -1.88 -13.20 9.95
N ALA A 192 -1.34 -12.09 10.45
CA ALA A 192 -2.10 -10.87 10.71
C ALA A 192 -2.41 -10.05 9.45
N TYR A 193 -1.54 -10.10 8.44
CA TYR A 193 -1.62 -9.24 7.28
C TYR A 193 -1.60 -10.05 5.98
N GLY A 194 -2.45 -9.63 5.04
CA GLY A 194 -2.54 -10.22 3.71
C GLY A 194 -1.45 -9.73 2.76
N THR A 195 -1.73 -9.86 1.46
CA THR A 195 -0.85 -9.37 0.39
C THR A 195 -1.17 -7.95 0.00
N GLU A 196 -2.29 -7.38 0.43
CA GLU A 196 -2.69 -6.02 0.12
C GLU A 196 -1.66 -5.00 0.64
N ILE A 197 -1.68 -3.82 0.04
CA ILE A 197 -0.86 -2.70 0.49
C ILE A 197 -1.73 -1.76 1.29
N GLU A 198 -1.34 -1.52 2.54
CA GLU A 198 -1.99 -0.52 3.35
C GLU A 198 -1.37 0.85 3.06
N ILE A 199 -2.23 1.82 2.80
CA ILE A 199 -1.86 3.24 2.80
C ILE A 199 -2.62 3.94 3.91
N SER A 200 -1.96 4.88 4.58
CA SER A 200 -2.61 5.77 5.54
C SER A 200 -2.31 7.24 5.24
N GLN A 201 -3.33 8.07 5.46
CA GLN A 201 -3.27 9.52 5.34
C GLN A 201 -3.75 10.11 6.66
N GLU A 202 -2.95 11.00 7.26
CA GLU A 202 -3.31 11.64 8.51
C GLU A 202 -3.60 13.12 8.27
N LEU A 203 -4.82 13.54 8.55
CA LEU A 203 -5.31 14.89 8.33
C LEU A 203 -6.00 15.39 9.60
N HIS A 204 -5.42 16.40 10.27
CA HIS A 204 -5.94 17.01 11.52
C HIS A 204 -6.24 15.99 12.64
N ASN A 205 -5.32 15.07 12.91
CA ASN A 205 -5.48 13.98 13.87
C ASN A 205 -6.67 13.05 13.53
N VAL A 206 -7.06 12.95 12.26
CA VAL A 206 -7.96 11.90 11.76
C VAL A 206 -7.16 11.08 10.76
N LYS A 207 -7.17 9.76 10.94
CA LYS A 207 -6.46 8.81 10.10
C LYS A 207 -7.44 8.22 9.08
N PHE A 208 -7.02 8.16 7.84
CA PHE A 208 -7.75 7.50 6.76
C PHE A 208 -6.87 6.38 6.23
N THR A 209 -7.38 5.15 6.31
CA THR A 209 -6.64 3.94 5.92
C THR A 209 -7.32 3.26 4.76
N SER A 210 -6.54 2.82 3.78
CA SER A 210 -7.03 2.08 2.62
C SER A 210 -6.13 0.90 2.33
N PHE A 211 -6.72 -0.20 1.88
CA PHE A 211 -6.00 -1.37 1.41
C PHE A 211 -6.09 -1.46 -0.12
N LEU A 212 -4.94 -1.35 -0.78
CA LEU A 212 -4.79 -1.41 -2.23
C LEU A 212 -4.50 -2.86 -2.65
N ILE A 213 -5.29 -3.34 -3.61
CA ILE A 213 -5.04 -4.59 -4.33
C ILE A 213 -3.80 -4.40 -5.23
N ARG A 214 -2.78 -5.25 -5.10
CA ARG A 214 -1.48 -5.05 -5.78
C ARG A 214 -1.61 -5.03 -7.30
N GLU A 215 -2.50 -5.85 -7.83
CA GLU A 215 -2.74 -6.06 -9.26
C GLU A 215 -3.29 -4.80 -9.95
N PHE A 216 -3.87 -3.89 -9.17
CA PHE A 216 -4.44 -2.62 -9.66
C PHE A 216 -3.46 -1.45 -9.56
N LEU A 217 -2.25 -1.66 -9.04
CA LEU A 217 -1.18 -0.68 -9.10
C LEU A 217 -0.55 -0.64 -10.49
N LYS A 218 -0.36 0.56 -11.03
CA LYS A 218 0.30 0.76 -12.33
C LYS A 218 1.82 0.68 -12.26
N THR A 219 2.37 0.80 -11.07
CA THR A 219 3.80 0.67 -10.78
C THR A 219 3.99 -0.33 -9.67
N SER A 220 5.06 -1.12 -9.71
CA SER A 220 5.32 -2.07 -8.63
C SER A 220 5.48 -1.34 -7.29
N PRO A 221 5.17 -2.00 -6.16
CA PRO A 221 5.36 -1.45 -4.82
C PRO A 221 6.79 -0.96 -4.57
N GLU A 222 7.79 -1.67 -5.08
CA GLU A 222 9.20 -1.28 -4.98
C GLU A 222 9.50 -0.01 -5.77
N MET A 223 8.90 0.14 -6.94
CA MET A 223 9.05 1.35 -7.74
C MET A 223 8.38 2.54 -7.05
N PHE A 224 7.18 2.35 -6.51
CA PHE A 224 6.49 3.37 -5.73
C PHE A 224 7.37 3.88 -4.57
N VAL A 225 7.92 2.96 -3.77
CA VAL A 225 8.79 3.32 -2.63
C VAL A 225 10.08 4.03 -3.09
N LYS A 226 10.65 3.68 -4.24
CA LYS A 226 11.83 4.38 -4.79
C LYS A 226 11.53 5.80 -5.24
N LEU A 227 10.34 6.03 -5.81
CA LEU A 227 9.93 7.33 -6.33
C LEU A 227 9.36 8.26 -5.24
N HIS A 228 8.64 7.68 -4.28
CA HIS A 228 7.82 8.44 -3.32
C HIS A 228 8.17 8.19 -1.85
N SER A 229 9.12 7.30 -1.54
CA SER A 229 9.42 6.84 -0.18
C SER A 229 8.25 6.06 0.45
N ARG A 230 8.51 5.41 1.60
CA ARG A 230 7.45 4.82 2.45
C ARG A 230 6.64 5.88 3.20
N ARG A 231 7.17 7.08 3.31
CA ARG A 231 6.48 8.27 3.82
C ARG A 231 6.67 9.37 2.79
N SER A 232 5.60 9.72 2.10
CA SER A 232 5.72 10.64 0.98
C SER A 232 5.87 12.08 1.42
N ALA A 233 6.75 12.82 0.73
CA ALA A 233 6.82 14.27 0.87
C ALA A 233 5.70 14.97 0.07
N SER A 234 5.32 14.39 -1.07
CA SER A 234 4.22 14.86 -1.91
C SER A 234 2.87 14.36 -1.41
N GLU A 235 1.83 15.14 -1.65
CA GLU A 235 0.45 14.75 -1.38
C GLU A 235 -0.10 13.83 -2.47
N PHE A 236 -0.98 12.92 -2.07
CA PHE A 236 -1.76 12.08 -2.96
C PHE A 236 -3.25 12.23 -2.66
N SER A 237 -4.06 12.05 -3.69
CA SER A 237 -5.50 11.96 -3.59
C SER A 237 -5.93 10.50 -3.59
N VAL A 238 -6.61 10.08 -2.53
CA VAL A 238 -7.35 8.81 -2.48
C VAL A 238 -8.82 9.12 -2.71
N VAL A 239 -9.42 8.48 -3.70
CA VAL A 239 -10.87 8.51 -3.94
C VAL A 239 -11.42 7.13 -3.65
N GLY A 240 -12.47 7.06 -2.84
CA GLY A 240 -13.06 5.79 -2.42
C GLY A 240 -14.34 5.95 -1.62
N ILE A 241 -14.78 4.87 -0.98
CA ILE A 241 -16.00 4.80 -0.18
C ILE A 241 -15.65 4.52 1.28
N ILE A 242 -16.23 5.27 2.22
CA ILE A 242 -16.04 4.99 3.65
C ILE A 242 -16.78 3.69 4.01
N THR A 243 -16.05 2.66 4.44
CA THR A 243 -16.63 1.34 4.78
C THR A 243 -16.75 1.12 6.27
N ARG A 244 -15.76 1.59 7.04
CA ARG A 244 -15.74 1.44 8.50
C ARG A 244 -15.54 2.79 9.17
N PRO A 245 -16.51 3.25 9.97
CA PRO A 245 -16.29 4.39 10.83
C PRO A 245 -15.39 4.01 12.03
N PRO A 246 -14.86 5.01 12.73
CA PRO A 246 -14.09 4.88 13.96
C PRO A 246 -14.74 3.98 15.01
N LYS A 247 -13.91 3.40 15.88
CA LYS A 247 -14.37 2.50 16.94
C LYS A 247 -15.41 3.20 17.83
N SER A 248 -16.63 2.65 17.87
CA SER A 248 -17.66 3.06 18.84
C SER A 248 -17.47 2.32 20.17
N PRO A 249 -17.66 3.00 21.33
CA PRO A 249 -17.67 2.35 22.64
C PRO A 249 -18.71 1.21 22.76
N GLU A 250 -19.82 1.29 22.03
CA GLU A 250 -20.92 0.32 22.08
C GLU A 250 -20.55 -1.05 21.48
N MET A 251 -19.43 -1.16 20.75
CA MET A 251 -18.99 -2.44 20.16
C MET A 251 -18.28 -3.37 21.16
N ASP A 252 -17.93 -2.91 22.36
CA ASP A 252 -17.17 -3.68 23.36
C ASP A 252 -18.08 -4.48 24.33
N ASP A 253 -19.37 -4.14 24.42
CA ASP A 253 -20.32 -4.77 25.36
C ASP A 253 -20.93 -6.06 24.77
N ARG A 254 -20.11 -7.10 24.55
CA ARG A 254 -20.59 -8.43 24.14
C ARG A 254 -20.73 -9.35 25.36
N GLU A 255 -21.96 -9.79 25.64
CA GLU A 255 -22.19 -10.87 26.61
C GLU A 255 -21.76 -12.22 26.03
N GLU A 256 -21.08 -13.06 26.83
CA GLU A 256 -20.72 -14.42 26.43
C GLU A 256 -21.98 -15.23 26.11
N ARG A 257 -22.07 -15.78 24.89
CA ARG A 257 -23.21 -16.60 24.48
C ARG A 257 -23.14 -17.97 25.16
N ILE A 258 -24.26 -18.39 25.74
CA ILE A 258 -24.42 -19.75 26.31
C ILE A 258 -24.23 -20.78 25.19
N ILE A 259 -23.38 -21.77 25.42
CA ILE A 259 -23.12 -22.86 24.47
C ILE A 259 -24.30 -23.85 24.51
N ASP A 260 -25.11 -23.82 23.45
CA ASP A 260 -26.14 -24.81 23.13
C ASP A 260 -25.89 -25.35 21.71
N GLY A 261 -25.15 -26.46 21.61
CA GLY A 261 -24.83 -27.14 20.35
C GLY A 261 -23.69 -26.55 19.51
N ILE A 262 -23.42 -27.17 18.35
CA ILE A 262 -22.27 -26.84 17.47
C ILE A 262 -22.37 -25.41 16.90
N ARG A 263 -23.58 -24.93 16.63
CA ARG A 263 -23.80 -23.61 16.02
C ARG A 263 -23.36 -22.47 16.96
N SER A 264 -23.69 -22.56 18.25
CA SER A 264 -23.28 -21.57 19.24
C SER A 264 -21.76 -21.65 19.51
N ALA A 265 -21.18 -22.85 19.52
CA ALA A 265 -19.73 -23.02 19.57
C ALA A 265 -19.02 -22.34 18.38
N ALA A 266 -19.55 -22.48 17.16
CA ALA A 266 -19.01 -21.81 15.96
C ALA A 266 -19.09 -20.28 16.06
N TRP A 267 -20.17 -19.74 16.64
CA TRP A 267 -20.26 -18.30 16.90
C TRP A 267 -19.23 -17.82 17.92
N ASN A 268 -19.03 -18.56 19.02
CA ASN A 268 -18.01 -18.20 20.01
C ASN A 268 -16.59 -18.28 19.42
N MET A 269 -16.33 -19.23 18.52
CA MET A 269 -15.07 -19.28 17.76
C MET A 269 -14.90 -18.05 16.87
N ASN A 270 -15.96 -17.59 16.22
CA ASN A 270 -15.92 -16.37 15.39
C ASN A 270 -15.68 -15.12 16.23
N ASP A 271 -16.27 -15.04 17.43
CA ASP A 271 -16.01 -13.92 18.36
C ASP A 271 -14.56 -13.93 18.85
N ALA A 272 -14.02 -15.10 19.19
CA ALA A 272 -12.62 -15.25 19.58
C ALA A 272 -11.65 -14.92 18.41
N LEU A 273 -12.02 -15.24 17.18
CA LEU A 273 -11.28 -14.82 15.99
C LEU A 273 -11.30 -13.29 15.84
N PHE A 274 -12.46 -12.65 16.02
CA PHE A 274 -12.55 -11.19 16.02
C PHE A 274 -11.65 -10.56 17.10
N ASP A 275 -11.61 -11.11 18.31
CA ASP A 275 -10.75 -10.61 19.39
C ASP A 275 -9.26 -10.73 19.03
N LEU A 276 -8.89 -11.87 18.43
CA LEU A 276 -7.54 -12.10 17.96
C LEU A 276 -7.17 -11.14 16.82
N GLU A 277 -8.03 -10.97 15.82
CA GLU A 277 -7.84 -10.00 14.72
C GLU A 277 -7.76 -8.55 15.22
N SER A 278 -8.54 -8.22 16.26
CA SER A 278 -8.52 -6.88 16.86
C SER A 278 -7.16 -6.52 17.47
N THR A 279 -6.34 -7.52 17.83
CA THR A 279 -4.97 -7.31 18.31
C THR A 279 -4.07 -6.73 17.22
N PHE A 280 -4.43 -6.90 15.94
CA PHE A 280 -3.62 -6.49 14.79
C PHE A 280 -4.26 -5.37 13.95
N CYS A 281 -5.59 -5.39 13.82
CA CYS A 281 -6.33 -4.62 12.82
C CYS A 281 -7.49 -3.79 13.41
N ALA A 282 -7.53 -3.59 14.73
CA ALA A 282 -8.54 -2.72 15.31
C ALA A 282 -8.35 -1.26 14.87
N PRO A 283 -9.43 -0.56 14.45
CA PRO A 283 -9.38 0.87 14.17
C PRO A 283 -8.91 1.64 15.40
N ASP A 284 -8.09 2.66 15.18
CA ASP A 284 -7.89 3.71 16.16
C ASP A 284 -9.22 4.47 16.42
N SER A 285 -9.33 5.15 17.56
CA SER A 285 -10.54 5.92 17.93
C SER A 285 -10.88 7.05 16.95
N ASN A 286 -9.94 7.41 16.08
CA ASN A 286 -9.99 8.51 15.13
C ASN A 286 -9.64 8.05 13.70
N GLU A 287 -9.90 6.77 13.37
CA GLU A 287 -9.56 6.18 12.08
C GLU A 287 -10.79 5.79 11.26
N TYR A 288 -10.79 6.18 9.98
CA TYR A 288 -11.75 5.72 8.98
C TYR A 288 -11.08 4.77 8.01
N PHE A 289 -11.79 3.73 7.60
CA PHE A 289 -11.39 2.90 6.48
C PHE A 289 -12.10 3.34 5.21
N ILE A 290 -11.31 3.57 4.17
CA ILE A 290 -11.77 3.87 2.83
C ILE A 290 -11.49 2.64 1.98
N GLU A 291 -12.53 2.10 1.36
CA GLU A 291 -12.38 1.19 0.23
C GLU A 291 -11.94 2.01 -0.99
N PRO A 292 -10.69 1.86 -1.45
CA PRO A 292 -10.12 2.74 -2.46
C PRO A 292 -10.64 2.37 -3.85
N ILE A 293 -10.91 3.39 -4.66
CA ILE A 293 -11.21 3.28 -6.09
C ILE A 293 -10.02 3.77 -6.90
N ALA A 294 -9.38 4.86 -6.48
CA ALA A 294 -8.18 5.37 -7.12
C ALA A 294 -7.22 6.06 -6.15
N LEU A 295 -5.93 6.01 -6.48
CA LEU A 295 -4.85 6.79 -5.87
C LEU A 295 -4.11 7.53 -6.99
N TYR A 296 -3.94 8.84 -6.85
CA TYR A 296 -3.22 9.64 -7.85
C TYR A 296 -2.55 10.86 -7.25
N HIS A 297 -1.59 11.40 -8.01
CA HIS A 297 -0.98 12.70 -7.75
C HIS A 297 -1.55 13.74 -8.72
N GLU A 298 -1.81 14.95 -8.22
CA GLU A 298 -2.24 16.10 -9.05
C GLU A 298 -1.00 16.92 -9.44
N LEU A 299 -0.85 17.19 -10.74
CA LEU A 299 0.24 17.97 -11.34
C LEU A 299 -0.17 19.42 -11.63
#